data_AF-K0NWV7-F1
#
_entry.id   AF-K0NWV7-F1
#
_cell.length_a   1.000
_cell.length_b   1.000
_cell.length_c   1.000
_cell.angle_alpha   90.00
_cell.angle_beta   90.00
_cell.angle_gamma   90.00
#
_symmetry.space_group_name_H-M   'P 1'
#
loop_
_entity.id
_entity.type
_entity.pdbx_description
1 polymer ?
#
loop_
_entity_poly.entity_id
_entity_poly.type
_entity_poly.pdbx_seq_one_letter_code
_entity_poly.pdbx_strand_id
1 'polypeptide(L)'
;MTNNLTHWFTTGTERTISNERAIQSAVKLEKLLNKNYDCLRQLSLSNVWELRKLNELFEQYNRVYSSLNMPILTAKQLNNVSYLLAGAAGEQLVTQTINKIRNSKKVIFHNVVLPYQYGRDWSRSDNQIDNLVVADTGIFALEVKARSIDHGTFDFRALSSKINDQLAFHKEAILDCLADAKIDIPSTAVKTFLVIVDRTGAVDFEIINQGQLLHSGSEALKLNELNLRISNGETNALFTTEQVQQIARVIRTGAVSDRRRYKDNVTFNLTSDDLEKINQVSMACRYHVPTDQIVTYHNHLNKIPLIGLSGPQQNAFWYIVGKAYGQGGSLITLTKNELKDAIFLPSKSPRYLDNNLVKVAAFMKETGLFVKAEYSAGIMKVAVDKKLSRYNGDLCSWNYNLLRQIKYKWAKTLFRLLVSTAEYGSCRLSFQDLRHLLAIPPSYRNHKVASEIIRKSVIYLAPFFRGLSYQFERGKSNQIIGVAFTYQAHDMLNLEWKNRFLNNIESNPILTNEEKGLARKIFDENFLGS
;
A
#
# COMPACT_ATOMS: atom_id res chain seq x y z
N MET A 1 -8.96 -19.52 -3.21
CA MET A 1 -8.09 -18.64 -2.40
C MET A 1 -8.53 -17.17 -2.53
N THR A 2 -9.82 -16.86 -2.33
CA THR A 2 -10.45 -15.64 -2.89
C THR A 2 -11.33 -14.84 -1.93
N ASN A 3 -11.31 -15.08 -0.62
CA ASN A 3 -12.38 -14.53 0.24
C ASN A 3 -12.16 -13.14 0.87
N ASN A 4 -10.94 -12.58 0.94
CA ASN A 4 -10.75 -11.28 1.62
C ASN A 4 -10.77 -10.08 0.68
N LEU A 5 -10.18 -10.18 -0.52
CA LEU A 5 -10.09 -9.03 -1.43
C LEU A 5 -11.45 -8.66 -2.05
N THR A 6 -12.37 -9.62 -2.21
CA THR A 6 -13.73 -9.34 -2.71
C THR A 6 -14.61 -8.60 -1.71
N HIS A 7 -14.12 -8.38 -0.49
CA HIS A 7 -14.80 -7.64 0.58
C HIS A 7 -13.87 -6.59 1.23
N TRP A 8 -12.92 -6.07 0.45
CA TRP A 8 -11.91 -5.12 0.95
C TRP A 8 -12.49 -3.79 1.46
N PHE A 9 -13.72 -3.46 1.05
CA PHE A 9 -14.54 -2.42 1.65
C PHE A 9 -16.00 -2.86 1.86
N THR A 10 -16.72 -2.10 2.68
CA THR A 10 -18.15 -2.27 2.94
C THR A 10 -18.89 -0.96 2.69
N THR A 11 -19.98 -1.05 1.93
CA THR A 11 -20.96 0.02 1.72
C THR A 11 -22.20 -0.30 2.55
N GLY A 12 -22.77 0.69 3.21
CA GLY A 12 -23.94 0.50 4.06
C GLY A 12 -25.23 0.73 3.30
N THR A 13 -25.70 -0.23 2.50
CA THR A 13 -26.98 -0.03 1.78
C THR A 13 -28.20 -0.03 2.70
N GLU A 14 -28.12 -0.51 3.95
CA GLU A 14 -29.22 -0.39 4.94
C GLU A 14 -28.75 -0.18 6.40
N ARG A 15 -27.44 -0.05 6.63
CA ARG A 15 -26.87 0.37 7.92
C ARG A 15 -25.92 1.52 7.65
N THR A 16 -26.39 2.72 7.92
CA THR A 16 -25.71 3.96 7.60
C THR A 16 -24.37 4.03 8.37
N ILE A 17 -23.24 4.07 7.65
CA ILE A 17 -21.88 4.11 8.20
C ILE A 17 -21.62 5.53 8.72
N SER A 18 -21.23 5.67 9.98
CA SER A 18 -20.88 6.97 10.59
C SER A 18 -19.57 7.53 10.03
N ASN A 19 -19.44 8.86 10.01
CA ASN A 19 -18.18 9.53 9.63
C ASN A 19 -16.98 9.02 10.42
N GLU A 20 -17.10 8.91 11.75
CA GLU A 20 -16.02 8.43 12.62
C GLU A 20 -15.47 7.06 12.16
N ARG A 21 -16.35 6.07 11.98
CA ARG A 21 -15.96 4.74 11.49
C ARG A 21 -15.31 4.78 10.11
N ALA A 22 -15.83 5.60 9.19
CA ALA A 22 -15.25 5.76 7.87
C ALA A 22 -13.82 6.31 7.96
N ILE A 23 -13.63 7.42 8.70
CA ILE A 23 -12.33 8.06 8.94
C ILE A 23 -11.35 7.08 9.58
N GLN A 24 -11.73 6.42 10.68
CA GLN A 24 -10.85 5.48 11.39
C GLN A 24 -10.38 4.34 10.48
N SER A 25 -11.29 3.76 9.69
CA SER A 25 -10.93 2.66 8.78
C SER A 25 -10.06 3.15 7.61
N ALA A 26 -10.29 4.36 7.09
CA ALA A 26 -9.52 4.94 6.01
C ALA A 26 -8.09 5.30 6.45
N VAL A 27 -7.93 5.94 7.62
CA VAL A 27 -6.62 6.20 8.22
C VAL A 27 -5.85 4.89 8.46
N LYS A 28 -6.54 3.85 8.94
CA LYS A 28 -5.92 2.53 9.14
C LYS A 28 -5.43 1.92 7.82
N LEU A 29 -6.22 2.01 6.75
CA LEU A 29 -5.82 1.51 5.43
C LEU A 29 -4.65 2.31 4.85
N GLU A 30 -4.72 3.63 4.86
CA GLU A 30 -3.64 4.48 4.33
C GLU A 30 -2.32 4.24 5.10
N LYS A 31 -2.36 4.08 6.42
CA LYS A 31 -1.18 3.70 7.23
C LYS A 31 -0.67 2.30 6.94
N LEU A 32 -1.56 1.37 6.61
CA LEU A 32 -1.19 0.00 6.22
C LEU A 32 -0.41 0.01 4.89
N LEU A 33 -0.85 0.82 3.92
CA LEU A 33 -0.22 0.94 2.60
C LEU A 33 1.01 1.86 2.63
N ASN A 34 1.01 2.87 3.51
CA ASN A 34 2.05 3.87 3.63
C ASN A 34 2.35 4.18 5.10
N LYS A 35 3.42 3.59 5.62
CA LYS A 35 3.82 3.75 7.04
C LYS A 35 4.12 5.20 7.45
N ASN A 36 4.41 6.07 6.47
CA ASN A 36 4.69 7.49 6.68
C ASN A 36 3.42 8.36 6.58
N TYR A 37 2.23 7.77 6.61
CA TYR A 37 0.97 8.51 6.58
C TYR A 37 0.70 9.19 7.93
N ASP A 38 0.80 10.52 7.94
CA ASP A 38 0.65 11.40 9.09
C ASP A 38 -0.49 12.40 8.91
N CYS A 39 -0.65 13.30 9.89
CA CYS A 39 -1.72 14.30 9.88
C CYS A 39 -1.62 15.29 8.70
N LEU A 40 -0.40 15.66 8.27
CA LEU A 40 -0.20 16.58 7.15
C LEU A 40 -0.54 15.90 5.82
N ARG A 41 -0.16 14.63 5.64
CA ARG A 41 -0.60 13.84 4.50
C ARG A 41 -2.11 13.60 4.51
N GLN A 42 -2.71 13.40 5.68
CA GLN A 42 -4.17 13.25 5.80
C GLN A 42 -4.93 14.53 5.42
N LEU A 43 -4.34 15.70 5.67
CA LEU A 43 -4.88 17.00 5.32
C LEU A 43 -4.79 17.31 3.80
N SER A 44 -3.75 16.79 3.15
CA SER A 44 -3.40 17.15 1.78
C SER A 44 -4.43 16.76 0.71
N LEU A 45 -4.26 17.28 -0.51
CA LEU A 45 -5.06 16.87 -1.67
C LEU A 45 -4.81 15.42 -2.11
N SER A 46 -3.67 14.85 -1.73
CA SER A 46 -3.27 13.47 -2.02
C SER A 46 -3.52 12.52 -0.84
N ASN A 47 -4.40 12.89 0.10
CA ASN A 47 -4.66 12.14 1.33
C ASN A 47 -5.27 10.73 1.14
N VAL A 48 -5.72 10.40 -0.07
CA VAL A 48 -6.23 9.05 -0.42
C VAL A 48 -5.45 8.44 -1.57
N TRP A 49 -4.18 8.82 -1.73
CA TRP A 49 -3.36 8.42 -2.87
C TRP A 49 -3.15 6.92 -2.97
N GLU A 50 -2.83 6.24 -1.86
CA GLU A 50 -2.64 4.79 -1.88
C GLU A 50 -3.97 4.05 -2.05
N LEU A 51 -5.05 4.55 -1.45
CA LEU A 51 -6.40 4.04 -1.70
C LEU A 51 -6.79 4.13 -3.19
N ARG A 52 -6.50 5.25 -3.86
CA ARG A 52 -6.78 5.43 -5.30
C ARG A 52 -5.96 4.46 -6.15
N LYS A 53 -4.65 4.34 -5.90
CA LYS A 53 -3.79 3.36 -6.58
C LYS A 53 -4.31 1.93 -6.43
N LEU A 54 -4.74 1.56 -5.22
CA LEU A 54 -5.30 0.24 -4.96
C LEU A 54 -6.59 0.02 -5.77
N ASN A 55 -7.48 1.01 -5.79
CA ASN A 55 -8.71 0.96 -6.57
C ASN A 55 -8.44 0.84 -8.08
N GLU A 56 -7.51 1.63 -8.61
CA GLU A 56 -7.06 1.58 -10.01
C GLU A 56 -6.43 0.23 -10.36
N LEU A 57 -5.64 -0.34 -9.45
CA LEU A 57 -5.06 -1.67 -9.63
C LEU A 57 -6.16 -2.73 -9.80
N PHE A 58 -7.20 -2.68 -8.98
CA PHE A 58 -8.32 -3.61 -9.09
C PHE A 58 -9.15 -3.36 -10.37
N GLU A 59 -9.32 -2.12 -10.79
CA GLU A 59 -9.93 -1.82 -12.10
C GLU A 59 -9.12 -2.41 -13.25
N GLN A 60 -7.80 -2.21 -13.24
CA GLN A 60 -6.91 -2.78 -14.25
C GLN A 60 -7.00 -4.30 -14.26
N TYR A 61 -6.99 -4.92 -13.08
CA TYR A 61 -7.10 -6.37 -12.96
C TYR A 61 -8.41 -6.89 -13.52
N ASN A 62 -9.54 -6.23 -13.23
CA ASN A 62 -10.86 -6.63 -13.76
C ASN A 62 -10.94 -6.50 -15.29
N ARG A 63 -10.25 -5.53 -15.90
CA ARG A 63 -10.21 -5.38 -17.37
C ARG A 63 -9.50 -6.55 -18.04
N VAL A 64 -8.48 -7.11 -17.40
CA VAL A 64 -7.69 -8.22 -17.95
C VAL A 64 -8.27 -9.58 -17.55
N TYR A 65 -8.75 -9.72 -16.32
CA TYR A 65 -9.24 -10.97 -15.72
C TYR A 65 -10.67 -10.81 -15.19
N SER A 66 -11.64 -10.79 -16.10
CA SER A 66 -13.06 -10.55 -15.83
C SER A 66 -13.72 -11.56 -14.87
N SER A 67 -13.08 -12.71 -14.60
CA SER A 67 -13.65 -13.80 -13.81
C SER A 67 -13.74 -13.55 -12.30
N LEU A 68 -13.03 -12.55 -11.76
CA LEU A 68 -12.98 -12.31 -10.31
C LEU A 68 -13.80 -11.10 -9.84
N ASN A 69 -14.17 -10.18 -10.75
CA ASN A 69 -14.99 -9.00 -10.50
C ASN A 69 -14.71 -8.32 -9.14
N MET A 70 -13.46 -7.90 -8.93
CA MET A 70 -13.05 -7.21 -7.70
C MET A 70 -13.93 -5.97 -7.50
N PRO A 71 -14.46 -5.71 -6.29
CA PRO A 71 -15.30 -4.55 -6.07
C PRO A 71 -14.46 -3.27 -6.17
N ILE A 72 -15.03 -2.25 -6.82
CA ILE A 72 -14.38 -0.97 -7.11
C ILE A 72 -15.18 0.16 -6.43
N LEU A 73 -14.49 1.10 -5.80
CA LEU A 73 -15.09 2.32 -5.28
C LEU A 73 -15.43 3.28 -6.41
N THR A 74 -16.58 3.92 -6.30
CA THR A 74 -16.96 5.02 -7.18
C THR A 74 -16.14 6.28 -6.89
N ALA A 75 -16.04 7.18 -7.88
CA ALA A 75 -15.42 8.49 -7.69
C ALA A 75 -16.05 9.30 -6.54
N LYS A 76 -17.37 9.18 -6.33
CA LYS A 76 -18.08 9.83 -5.22
C LYS A 76 -17.62 9.32 -3.86
N GLN A 77 -17.47 8.00 -3.70
CA GLN A 77 -16.96 7.40 -2.47
C GLN A 77 -15.52 7.80 -2.20
N LEU A 78 -14.64 7.77 -3.22
CA LEU A 78 -13.24 8.19 -3.07
C LEU A 78 -13.12 9.66 -2.66
N ASN A 79 -13.91 10.54 -3.28
CA ASN A 79 -13.92 11.96 -2.94
C ASN A 79 -14.48 12.19 -1.53
N ASN A 80 -15.55 11.50 -1.15
CA ASN A 80 -16.12 11.57 0.19
C ASN A 80 -15.10 11.17 1.27
N VAL A 81 -14.38 10.06 1.08
CA VAL A 81 -13.30 9.66 2.00
C VAL A 81 -12.22 10.73 2.08
N SER A 82 -11.80 11.31 0.95
CA SER A 82 -10.82 12.40 0.93
C SER A 82 -11.28 13.63 1.73
N TYR A 83 -12.54 14.03 1.61
CA TYR A 83 -13.08 15.17 2.35
C TYR A 83 -13.17 14.90 3.85
N LEU A 84 -13.65 13.72 4.24
CA LEU A 84 -13.71 13.31 5.64
C LEU A 84 -12.33 13.28 6.29
N LEU A 85 -11.32 12.73 5.60
CA LEU A 85 -9.94 12.69 6.09
C LEU A 85 -9.35 14.09 6.26
N ALA A 86 -9.53 14.97 5.27
CA ALA A 86 -9.02 16.34 5.32
C ALA A 86 -9.69 17.15 6.45
N GLY A 87 -11.01 17.01 6.63
CA GLY A 87 -11.74 17.62 7.74
C GLY A 87 -11.19 17.17 9.09
N ALA A 88 -11.13 15.85 9.31
CA ALA A 88 -10.62 15.27 10.55
C ALA A 88 -9.16 15.67 10.85
N ALA A 89 -8.32 15.79 9.82
CA ALA A 89 -6.94 16.27 9.99
C ALA A 89 -6.88 17.75 10.38
N GLY A 90 -7.73 18.59 9.79
CA GLY A 90 -7.88 19.99 10.18
C GLY A 90 -8.33 20.12 11.64
N GLU A 91 -9.34 19.35 12.04
CA GLU A 91 -9.82 19.30 13.42
C GLU A 91 -8.71 18.88 14.39
N GLN A 92 -7.94 17.85 14.04
CA GLN A 92 -6.80 17.38 14.83
C GLN A 92 -5.72 18.46 14.99
N LEU A 93 -5.40 19.22 13.94
CA LEU A 93 -4.43 20.33 14.01
C LEU A 93 -4.92 21.45 14.95
N VAL A 94 -6.20 21.78 14.91
CA VAL A 94 -6.82 22.73 15.83
C VAL A 94 -6.73 22.22 17.27
N THR A 95 -7.08 20.95 17.52
CA THR A 95 -6.92 20.31 18.83
C THR A 95 -5.46 20.37 19.32
N GLN A 96 -4.48 20.10 18.45
CA GLN A 96 -3.05 20.17 18.79
C GLN A 96 -2.63 21.60 19.15
N THR A 97 -3.12 22.61 18.43
CA THR A 97 -2.86 24.03 18.75
C THR A 97 -3.45 24.42 20.10
N ILE A 98 -4.69 24.05 20.38
CA ILE A 98 -5.36 24.31 21.66
C ILE A 98 -4.60 23.65 22.83
N ASN A 99 -4.15 22.41 22.65
CA ASN A 99 -3.37 21.70 23.67
C ASN A 99 -2.04 22.38 23.99
N LYS A 100 -1.43 23.11 23.05
CA LYS A 100 -0.23 23.93 23.32
C LYS A 100 -0.55 25.13 24.21
N ILE A 101 -1.71 25.77 24.03
CA ILE A 101 -2.18 26.89 24.85
C ILE A 101 -2.37 26.43 26.31
N ARG A 102 -3.02 25.28 26.51
CA ARG A 102 -3.25 24.67 27.84
C ARG A 102 -1.96 24.52 28.66
N ASN A 103 -0.85 24.17 28.02
CA ASN A 103 0.41 23.94 28.71
C ASN A 103 1.17 25.25 29.02
N SER A 104 0.63 26.41 28.67
CA SER A 104 1.19 27.71 29.02
C SER A 104 0.76 28.14 30.43
N LYS A 105 1.66 28.75 31.21
CA LYS A 105 1.37 29.26 32.58
C LYS A 105 0.48 30.51 32.60
N LYS A 106 -0.08 30.95 31.46
CA LYS A 106 -0.69 32.28 31.29
C LYS A 106 -2.23 32.29 31.33
N VAL A 107 -2.90 31.14 31.26
CA VAL A 107 -4.38 31.04 31.16
C VAL A 107 -4.89 29.91 32.05
N ILE A 108 -5.95 30.14 32.84
CA ILE A 108 -6.62 29.07 33.60
C ILE A 108 -7.55 28.33 32.63
N PHE A 109 -7.18 27.11 32.28
CA PHE A 109 -7.80 26.34 31.19
C PHE A 109 -8.47 25.06 31.73
N HIS A 110 -9.78 24.85 31.51
CA HIS A 110 -10.43 23.55 31.76
C HIS A 110 -11.08 23.00 30.48
N ASN A 111 -10.57 21.85 30.06
CA ASN A 111 -10.77 21.34 28.72
C ASN A 111 -12.11 20.61 28.54
N VAL A 112 -12.89 21.01 27.53
CA VAL A 112 -13.94 20.16 26.93
C VAL A 112 -13.65 19.96 25.44
N VAL A 113 -12.45 19.46 25.09
CA VAL A 113 -12.20 18.94 23.74
C VAL A 113 -13.08 17.72 23.53
N LEU A 114 -14.19 17.95 22.85
CA LEU A 114 -15.04 16.98 22.20
C LEU A 114 -15.62 17.67 20.96
N PRO A 115 -15.87 16.95 19.86
CA PRO A 115 -16.95 17.39 18.99
C PRO A 115 -18.24 17.50 19.82
N TYR A 116 -18.88 18.67 19.79
CA TYR A 116 -20.12 18.92 20.54
C TYR A 116 -21.30 18.96 19.57
N GLN A 117 -22.06 17.88 19.52
CA GLN A 117 -23.31 17.82 18.76
C GLN A 117 -24.48 18.35 19.58
N TYR A 118 -25.39 19.05 18.91
CA TYR A 118 -26.56 19.68 19.52
C TYR A 118 -27.76 19.66 18.57
N GLY A 119 -28.97 19.81 19.11
CA GLY A 119 -30.24 19.82 18.37
C GLY A 119 -31.16 18.65 18.73
N ARG A 120 -32.42 18.95 19.06
CA ARG A 120 -33.47 17.95 19.38
C ARG A 120 -34.40 17.62 18.21
N ASP A 121 -34.38 18.44 17.14
CA ASP A 121 -35.21 18.29 15.94
C ASP A 121 -34.36 18.02 14.69
N TRP A 122 -34.92 17.28 13.73
CA TRP A 122 -34.25 16.77 12.51
C TRP A 122 -33.46 17.82 11.69
N SER A 123 -33.84 19.10 11.76
CA SER A 123 -33.15 20.20 11.04
C SER A 123 -31.93 20.75 11.77
N ARG A 124 -31.88 20.64 13.11
CA ARG A 124 -30.76 21.09 13.97
C ARG A 124 -29.86 19.93 14.41
N SER A 125 -30.38 18.68 14.42
CA SER A 125 -29.69 17.48 14.92
C SER A 125 -28.53 16.97 14.05
N ASP A 126 -28.26 17.58 12.88
CA ASP A 126 -27.14 17.22 12.00
C ASP A 126 -25.93 18.17 12.15
N ASN A 127 -25.98 19.09 13.11
CA ASN A 127 -24.91 20.04 13.39
C ASN A 127 -23.96 19.55 14.50
N GLN A 128 -22.70 19.96 14.36
CA GLN A 128 -21.61 19.63 15.27
C GLN A 128 -20.68 20.83 15.37
N ILE A 129 -20.31 21.20 16.59
CA ILE A 129 -19.15 22.06 16.83
C ILE A 129 -17.92 21.17 16.79
N ASP A 130 -17.00 21.45 15.89
CA ASP A 130 -15.80 20.62 15.69
C ASP A 130 -14.86 20.64 16.90
N ASN A 131 -14.63 21.81 17.50
CA ASN A 131 -13.95 21.95 18.78
C ASN A 131 -14.64 23.00 19.67
N LEU A 132 -14.94 22.65 20.92
CA LEU A 132 -15.51 23.57 21.91
C LEU A 132 -14.53 23.78 23.07
N VAL A 133 -14.18 25.03 23.35
CA VAL A 133 -13.22 25.39 24.40
C VAL A 133 -13.91 26.22 25.47
N VAL A 134 -13.70 25.86 26.74
CA VAL A 134 -14.14 26.66 27.89
C VAL A 134 -12.88 27.14 28.60
N ALA A 135 -12.70 28.45 28.72
CA ALA A 135 -11.59 29.07 29.42
C ALA A 135 -12.12 30.16 30.37
N ASP A 136 -11.26 30.63 31.26
CA ASP A 136 -11.53 31.81 32.09
C ASP A 136 -11.86 33.07 31.26
N THR A 137 -11.36 33.18 30.03
CA THR A 137 -11.60 34.30 29.10
C THR A 137 -12.88 34.17 28.25
N GLY A 138 -13.58 33.03 28.30
CA GLY A 138 -14.81 32.82 27.52
C GLY A 138 -15.05 31.38 27.09
N ILE A 139 -16.14 31.18 26.33
CA ILE A 139 -16.50 29.93 25.67
C ILE A 139 -16.33 30.10 24.16
N PHE A 140 -15.55 29.23 23.53
CA PHE A 140 -15.17 29.36 22.12
C PHE A 140 -15.64 28.13 21.34
N ALA A 141 -16.61 28.33 20.45
CA ALA A 141 -17.05 27.34 19.48
C ALA A 141 -16.24 27.49 18.19
N LEU A 142 -15.48 26.45 17.83
CA LEU A 142 -14.59 26.47 16.68
C LEU A 142 -15.15 25.53 15.61
N GLU A 143 -15.47 26.10 14.46
CA GLU A 143 -15.78 25.38 13.22
C GLU A 143 -14.51 25.30 12.38
N VAL A 144 -14.18 24.14 11.81
CA VAL A 144 -12.94 23.94 11.06
C VAL A 144 -13.24 23.71 9.59
N LYS A 145 -12.53 24.44 8.71
CA LYS A 145 -12.59 24.23 7.25
C LYS A 145 -11.19 24.02 6.69
N ALA A 146 -10.90 22.77 6.32
CA ALA A 146 -9.75 22.44 5.49
C ALA A 146 -10.00 22.93 4.05
N ARG A 147 -9.15 23.81 3.52
CA ARG A 147 -9.29 24.43 2.19
C ARG A 147 -7.96 24.48 1.47
N SER A 148 -7.99 24.38 0.15
CA SER A 148 -6.81 24.70 -0.66
C SER A 148 -6.74 26.22 -0.77
N ILE A 149 -5.58 26.78 -0.48
CA ILE A 149 -5.35 28.23 -0.56
C ILE A 149 -4.34 28.49 -1.67
N ASP A 150 -4.82 29.13 -2.73
CA ASP A 150 -3.99 29.49 -3.87
C ASP A 150 -3.40 30.89 -3.64
N HIS A 151 -2.12 31.07 -3.96
CA HIS A 151 -1.43 32.37 -3.92
C HIS A 151 -1.45 33.11 -2.57
N GLY A 152 -1.61 32.39 -1.46
CA GLY A 152 -1.52 32.98 -0.10
C GLY A 152 -2.75 33.75 0.35
N THR A 153 -3.88 33.67 -0.36
CA THR A 153 -5.12 34.38 0.00
C THR A 153 -6.32 33.46 -0.01
N PHE A 154 -7.09 33.48 1.07
CA PHE A 154 -8.38 32.81 1.19
C PHE A 154 -9.53 33.83 1.14
N ASP A 155 -10.37 33.74 0.11
CA ASP A 155 -11.59 34.54 0.01
C ASP A 155 -12.73 33.87 0.77
N PHE A 156 -13.21 34.51 1.84
CA PHE A 156 -14.32 34.00 2.65
C PHE A 156 -15.59 33.72 1.82
N ARG A 157 -15.79 34.47 0.72
CA ARG A 157 -16.94 34.28 -0.20
C ARG A 157 -16.93 32.93 -0.91
N ALA A 158 -15.82 32.19 -0.89
CA ALA A 158 -15.75 30.83 -1.42
C ALA A 158 -16.52 29.81 -0.56
N LEU A 159 -16.94 30.18 0.65
CA LEU A 159 -17.75 29.33 1.53
C LEU A 159 -19.24 29.47 1.22
N SER A 160 -19.99 28.43 1.58
CA SER A 160 -21.46 28.46 1.47
C SER A 160 -22.04 29.58 2.32
N SER A 161 -23.07 30.26 1.81
CA SER A 161 -23.84 31.26 2.56
C SER A 161 -24.40 30.74 3.89
N LYS A 162 -24.63 29.43 4.00
CA LYS A 162 -25.10 28.75 5.22
C LYS A 162 -24.11 28.75 6.37
N ILE A 163 -22.85 29.13 6.15
CA ILE A 163 -21.82 29.11 7.21
C ILE A 163 -22.18 30.09 8.34
N ASN A 164 -22.77 31.24 8.00
CA ASN A 164 -23.19 32.23 9.00
C ASN A 164 -24.28 31.67 9.92
N ASP A 165 -25.28 31.00 9.32
CA ASP A 165 -26.36 30.34 10.07
C ASP A 165 -25.80 29.24 10.98
N GLN A 166 -24.87 28.43 10.46
CA GLN A 166 -24.22 27.37 11.22
C GLN A 166 -23.51 27.91 12.48
N LEU A 167 -22.73 28.98 12.33
CA LEU A 167 -22.03 29.61 13.46
C LEU A 167 -23.01 30.24 14.46
N ALA A 168 -24.08 30.87 13.99
CA ALA A 168 -25.13 31.38 14.87
C ALA A 168 -25.78 30.25 15.68
N PHE A 169 -26.10 29.13 15.05
CA PHE A 169 -26.66 27.96 15.73
C PHE A 169 -25.70 27.35 16.76
N HIS A 170 -24.39 27.33 16.49
CA HIS A 170 -23.38 26.87 17.46
C HIS A 170 -23.47 27.68 18.76
N LYS A 171 -23.57 29.01 18.62
CA LYS A 171 -23.68 29.93 19.75
C LYS A 171 -24.99 29.74 20.51
N GLU A 172 -26.12 29.71 19.82
CA GLU A 172 -27.44 29.51 20.42
C GLU A 172 -27.49 28.20 21.22
N ALA A 173 -26.95 27.11 20.68
CA ALA A 173 -26.99 25.81 21.33
C ALA A 173 -26.19 25.73 22.63
N ILE A 174 -25.08 26.46 22.72
CA ILE A 174 -24.30 26.58 23.96
C ILE A 174 -25.11 27.36 24.99
N LEU A 175 -25.71 28.49 24.59
CA LEU A 175 -26.52 29.31 25.49
C LEU A 175 -27.74 28.55 26.00
N ASP A 176 -28.46 27.84 25.13
CA ASP A 176 -29.61 27.00 25.48
C ASP A 176 -29.20 25.89 26.46
N CYS A 177 -28.07 25.21 26.21
CA CYS A 177 -27.56 24.16 27.11
C CYS A 177 -27.24 24.67 28.52
N LEU A 178 -26.67 25.87 28.62
CA LEU A 178 -26.35 26.49 29.90
C LEU A 178 -27.60 27.02 30.61
N ALA A 179 -28.52 27.63 29.87
CA ALA A 179 -29.80 28.08 30.38
C ALA A 179 -30.65 26.92 30.94
N ASP A 180 -30.69 25.78 30.24
CA ASP A 180 -31.35 24.54 30.70
C ASP A 180 -30.77 24.05 32.04
N ALA A 181 -29.46 24.26 32.25
CA ALA A 181 -28.77 23.95 33.51
C ALA A 181 -28.82 25.08 34.55
N LYS A 182 -29.58 26.16 34.29
CA LYS A 182 -29.72 27.36 35.13
C LYS A 182 -28.39 28.09 35.37
N ILE A 183 -27.50 28.07 34.38
CA ILE A 183 -26.25 28.84 34.37
C ILE A 183 -26.46 30.05 33.46
N ASP A 184 -26.59 31.23 34.07
CA ASP A 184 -26.73 32.49 33.34
C ASP A 184 -25.35 33.09 33.03
N ILE A 185 -25.11 33.39 31.75
CA ILE A 185 -23.88 34.03 31.28
C ILE A 185 -24.20 35.08 30.21
N PRO A 186 -23.39 36.15 30.10
CA PRO A 186 -23.53 37.09 28.99
C PRO A 186 -23.36 36.39 27.65
N SER A 187 -24.24 36.68 26.67
CA SER A 187 -24.13 36.10 25.33
C SER A 187 -22.82 36.47 24.62
N THR A 188 -22.16 37.55 25.05
CA THR A 188 -20.83 37.99 24.59
C THR A 188 -19.69 37.11 25.10
N ALA A 189 -19.92 36.29 26.13
CA ALA A 189 -18.96 35.31 26.63
C ALA A 189 -18.82 34.10 25.70
N VAL A 190 -19.79 33.86 24.80
CA VAL A 190 -19.73 32.82 23.76
C VAL A 190 -19.28 33.43 22.43
N LYS A 191 -18.10 33.01 21.96
CA LYS A 191 -17.49 33.42 20.69
C LYS A 191 -17.46 32.25 19.71
N THR A 192 -17.69 32.54 18.44
CA THR A 192 -17.70 31.58 17.35
C THR A 192 -16.60 31.90 16.36
N PHE A 193 -15.66 30.96 16.19
CA PHE A 193 -14.56 31.11 15.26
C PHE A 193 -14.63 30.09 14.15
N LEU A 194 -14.40 30.55 12.92
CA LEU A 194 -14.19 29.71 11.77
C LEU A 194 -12.69 29.59 11.51
N VAL A 195 -12.12 28.43 11.84
CA VAL A 195 -10.70 28.17 11.64
C VAL A 195 -10.47 27.64 10.24
N ILE A 196 -9.77 28.42 9.43
CA ILE A 196 -9.33 28.00 8.09
C ILE A 196 -7.99 27.30 8.23
N VAL A 197 -7.91 26.09 7.69
CA VAL A 197 -6.68 25.28 7.66
C VAL A 197 -6.32 25.03 6.22
N ASP A 198 -5.14 25.48 5.79
CA ASP A 198 -4.66 25.21 4.44
C ASP A 198 -4.35 23.71 4.28
N ARG A 199 -4.82 23.10 3.20
CA ARG A 199 -4.51 21.71 2.85
C ARG A 199 -3.03 21.45 2.59
N THR A 200 -2.23 22.47 2.33
CA THR A 200 -0.77 22.35 2.24
C THR A 200 -0.08 22.29 3.61
N GLY A 201 -0.77 22.70 4.68
CA GLY A 201 -0.21 22.92 6.00
C GLY A 201 0.39 24.31 6.21
N ALA A 202 0.30 25.21 5.22
CA ALA A 202 0.71 26.60 5.41
C ALA A 202 -0.15 27.30 6.48
N VAL A 203 0.51 28.11 7.29
CA VAL A 203 -0.12 28.90 8.36
C VAL A 203 -0.15 30.40 8.05
N ASP A 204 0.59 30.81 7.02
CA ASP A 204 0.73 32.20 6.62
C ASP A 204 -0.04 32.42 5.31
N PHE A 205 -1.23 32.98 5.46
CA PHE A 205 -2.08 33.45 4.37
C PHE A 205 -2.92 34.64 4.85
N GLU A 206 -3.63 35.28 3.95
CA GLU A 206 -4.58 36.35 4.26
C GLU A 206 -6.01 35.86 4.11
N ILE A 207 -6.91 36.29 5.00
CA ILE A 207 -8.34 36.04 4.90
C ILE A 207 -9.02 37.35 4.51
N ILE A 208 -9.68 37.37 3.36
CA ILE A 208 -10.37 38.56 2.83
C ILE A 208 -11.90 38.38 2.80
N ASN A 209 -12.62 39.51 2.73
CA ASN A 209 -14.08 39.57 2.57
C ASN A 209 -14.91 38.92 3.70
N GLN A 210 -14.38 38.84 4.92
CA GLN A 210 -15.11 38.34 6.10
C GLN A 210 -15.91 39.43 6.86
N GLY A 211 -16.12 40.61 6.26
CA GLY A 211 -16.74 41.75 6.94
C GLY A 211 -18.11 41.44 7.55
N GLN A 212 -18.99 40.71 6.84
CA GLN A 212 -20.30 40.31 7.36
C GLN A 212 -20.19 39.39 8.59
N LEU A 213 -19.18 38.51 8.62
CA LEU A 213 -18.96 37.59 9.73
C LEU A 213 -18.59 38.34 11.02
N LEU A 214 -17.76 39.39 10.89
CA LEU A 214 -17.39 40.25 12.01
C LEU A 214 -18.60 40.99 12.60
N HIS A 215 -19.54 41.43 11.75
CA HIS A 215 -20.76 42.11 12.21
C HIS A 215 -21.69 41.18 13.02
N SER A 216 -21.66 39.87 12.77
CA SER A 216 -22.43 38.88 13.54
C SER A 216 -21.71 38.40 14.81
N GLY A 217 -20.55 39.00 15.15
CA GLY A 217 -19.76 38.64 16.32
C GLY A 217 -18.99 37.32 16.17
N SER A 218 -18.85 36.84 14.94
CA SER A 218 -18.01 35.68 14.58
C SER A 218 -16.73 36.15 13.88
N GLU A 219 -15.74 35.28 13.77
CA GLU A 219 -14.48 35.63 13.11
C GLU A 219 -13.86 34.44 12.39
N ALA A 220 -13.32 34.67 11.18
CA ALA A 220 -12.53 33.67 10.48
C ALA A 220 -11.05 33.89 10.78
N LEU A 221 -10.40 32.82 11.22
CA LEU A 221 -9.05 32.84 11.78
C LEU A 221 -8.16 31.80 11.14
N LYS A 222 -6.87 32.08 11.19
CA LYS A 222 -5.82 31.11 10.90
C LYS A 222 -5.48 30.29 12.13
N LEU A 223 -4.85 29.15 11.90
CA LEU A 223 -4.43 28.26 12.98
C LEU A 223 -3.49 28.94 13.99
N ASN A 224 -2.55 29.77 13.52
CA ASN A 224 -1.58 30.48 14.36
C ASN A 224 -2.18 31.66 15.15
N GLU A 225 -3.38 32.13 14.80
CA GLU A 225 -4.06 33.23 15.48
C GLU A 225 -4.90 32.77 16.69
N LEU A 226 -5.22 31.47 16.76
CA LEU A 226 -6.05 30.89 17.82
C LEU A 226 -5.53 31.19 19.23
N ASN A 227 -4.21 31.08 19.44
CA ASN A 227 -3.62 31.35 20.74
C ASN A 227 -3.89 32.78 21.21
N LEU A 228 -3.72 33.74 20.30
CA LEU A 228 -3.99 35.14 20.59
C LEU A 228 -5.47 35.35 20.90
N ARG A 229 -6.40 34.76 20.14
CA ARG A 229 -7.84 35.00 20.33
C ARG A 229 -8.44 34.33 21.56
N ILE A 230 -7.88 33.19 21.96
CA ILE A 230 -8.29 32.49 23.19
C ILE A 230 -7.64 33.13 24.41
N SER A 231 -6.38 33.59 24.31
CA SER A 231 -5.61 34.13 25.45
C SER A 231 -5.74 35.64 25.66
N ASN A 232 -5.81 36.44 24.59
CA ASN A 232 -5.92 37.91 24.64
C ASN A 232 -7.38 38.37 24.52
N GLY A 233 -8.26 37.91 25.40
CA GLY A 233 -9.29 38.86 25.83
C GLY A 233 -8.55 40.01 26.51
N GLU A 234 -8.54 41.22 25.96
CA GLU A 234 -8.01 42.43 26.61
C GLU A 234 -8.81 42.82 27.88
N THR A 235 -9.51 41.88 28.50
CA THR A 235 -10.42 42.06 29.62
C THR A 235 -10.23 40.92 30.61
N ASN A 236 -10.32 41.27 31.90
CA ASN A 236 -10.27 40.39 33.06
C ASN A 236 -10.95 39.02 32.84
N ALA A 237 -10.47 37.99 33.54
CA ALA A 237 -11.13 36.68 33.60
C ALA A 237 -12.65 36.84 33.77
N LEU A 238 -13.42 36.29 32.82
CA LEU A 238 -14.88 36.28 32.83
C LEU A 238 -15.45 35.23 33.78
N PHE A 239 -14.71 34.15 33.99
CA PHE A 239 -15.13 33.02 34.81
C PHE A 239 -14.05 32.62 35.83
N THR A 240 -14.46 32.26 37.04
CA THR A 240 -13.58 31.60 38.01
C THR A 240 -13.30 30.15 37.61
N THR A 241 -12.27 29.55 38.19
CA THR A 241 -11.93 28.13 37.96
C THR A 241 -13.14 27.20 38.17
N GLU A 242 -13.91 27.43 39.23
CA GLU A 242 -15.11 26.65 39.58
C GLU A 242 -16.21 26.82 38.52
N GLN A 243 -16.43 28.05 38.05
CA GLN A 243 -17.40 28.33 36.98
C GLN A 243 -17.00 27.62 35.68
N VAL A 244 -15.71 27.70 35.29
CA VAL A 244 -15.20 27.01 34.11
C VAL A 244 -15.40 25.50 34.24
N GLN A 245 -15.12 24.90 35.40
CA GLN A 245 -15.37 23.47 35.66
C GLN A 245 -16.86 23.11 35.58
N GLN A 246 -17.74 23.95 36.14
CA GLN A 246 -19.18 23.73 36.12
C GLN A 246 -19.75 23.79 34.70
N ILE A 247 -19.41 24.83 33.95
CA ILE A 247 -19.78 25.02 32.54
C ILE A 247 -19.30 23.83 31.71
N ALA A 248 -18.02 23.47 31.88
CA ALA A 248 -17.40 22.35 31.17
C ALA A 248 -18.14 21.02 31.42
N ARG A 249 -18.54 20.77 32.67
CA ARG A 249 -19.32 19.58 33.05
C ARG A 249 -20.69 19.56 32.38
N VAL A 250 -21.43 20.67 32.44
CA VAL A 250 -22.78 20.78 31.84
C VAL A 250 -22.73 20.52 30.34
N ILE A 251 -21.83 21.20 29.64
CA ILE A 251 -21.63 21.01 28.20
C ILE A 251 -21.30 19.54 27.89
N ARG A 252 -20.36 18.92 28.64
CA ARG A 252 -20.02 17.51 28.40
C ARG A 252 -21.21 16.57 28.60
N THR A 253 -22.05 16.81 29.61
CA THR A 253 -23.23 15.98 29.87
C THR A 253 -24.37 16.19 28.88
N GLY A 254 -24.44 17.37 28.24
CA GLY A 254 -25.42 17.68 27.20
C GLY A 254 -25.06 17.14 25.81
N ALA A 255 -23.83 16.67 25.61
CA ALA A 255 -23.34 16.21 24.31
C ALA A 255 -24.02 14.90 23.86
N VAL A 256 -24.35 14.82 22.57
CA VAL A 256 -24.92 13.62 21.92
C VAL A 256 -23.86 12.87 21.12
N SER A 257 -23.99 11.54 21.00
CA SER A 257 -23.11 10.68 20.19
C SER A 257 -23.17 10.99 18.70
N ASP A 258 -22.04 10.93 17.98
CA ASP A 258 -21.99 11.17 16.52
C ASP A 258 -22.89 10.21 15.72
N ARG A 259 -23.89 10.78 15.04
CA ARG A 259 -24.83 10.06 14.17
C ARG A 259 -24.76 10.49 12.72
N ARG A 260 -23.79 11.33 12.31
CA ARG A 260 -23.69 11.78 10.91
C ARG A 260 -23.31 10.63 10.01
N ARG A 261 -24.18 10.36 9.04
CA ARG A 261 -24.03 9.22 8.13
C ARG A 261 -24.42 9.63 6.73
N TYR A 262 -23.55 9.35 5.78
CA TYR A 262 -23.78 9.63 4.37
C TYR A 262 -23.80 8.34 3.56
N LYS A 263 -24.58 8.33 2.48
CA LYS A 263 -24.69 7.17 1.57
C LYS A 263 -23.34 6.75 0.97
N ASP A 264 -22.44 7.71 0.79
CA ASP A 264 -21.13 7.54 0.17
C ASP A 264 -20.05 7.18 1.22
N ASN A 265 -20.42 7.01 2.50
CA ASN A 265 -19.50 6.52 3.53
C ASN A 265 -19.17 5.03 3.29
N VAL A 266 -17.89 4.70 3.41
CA VAL A 266 -17.37 3.34 3.26
C VAL A 266 -16.43 3.01 4.41
N THR A 267 -16.27 1.72 4.71
CA THR A 267 -15.25 1.22 5.64
C THR A 267 -14.36 0.20 4.97
N PHE A 268 -13.10 0.13 5.41
CA PHE A 268 -12.06 -0.72 4.84
C PHE A 268 -11.68 -1.89 5.75
N ASN A 269 -11.52 -3.07 5.15
CA ASN A 269 -11.38 -4.34 5.88
C ASN A 269 -10.02 -5.03 5.64
N LEU A 270 -9.08 -4.36 4.97
CA LEU A 270 -7.77 -4.94 4.65
C LEU A 270 -6.84 -5.01 5.87
N THR A 271 -6.03 -6.06 5.88
CA THR A 271 -5.04 -6.34 6.91
C THR A 271 -3.65 -6.53 6.32
N SER A 272 -2.62 -6.62 7.17
CA SER A 272 -1.25 -6.95 6.73
C SER A 272 -1.16 -8.26 5.94
N ASP A 273 -2.05 -9.20 6.23
CA ASP A 273 -2.08 -10.52 5.60
C ASP A 273 -2.62 -10.48 4.17
N ASP A 274 -3.23 -9.36 3.76
CA ASP A 274 -3.77 -9.16 2.42
C ASP A 274 -2.78 -8.45 1.47
N LEU A 275 -1.70 -7.84 2.00
CA LEU A 275 -0.70 -7.12 1.20
C LEU A 275 -0.03 -8.02 0.16
N GLU A 276 0.18 -9.30 0.50
CA GLU A 276 0.75 -10.25 -0.45
C GLU A 276 -0.20 -10.55 -1.62
N LYS A 277 -1.50 -10.70 -1.36
CA LYS A 277 -2.50 -10.92 -2.40
C LYS A 277 -2.61 -9.68 -3.30
N ILE A 278 -2.55 -8.48 -2.72
CA ILE A 278 -2.50 -7.22 -3.48
C ILE A 278 -1.25 -7.19 -4.37
N ASN A 279 -0.10 -7.59 -3.84
CA ASN A 279 1.12 -7.71 -4.65
C ASN A 279 0.96 -8.73 -5.78
N GLN A 280 0.36 -9.90 -5.53
CA GLN A 280 0.08 -10.89 -6.59
C GLN A 280 -0.81 -10.33 -7.68
N VAL A 281 -1.86 -9.58 -7.32
CA VAL A 281 -2.74 -8.88 -8.28
C VAL A 281 -1.94 -7.83 -9.08
N SER A 282 -1.09 -7.05 -8.42
CA SER A 282 -0.18 -6.10 -9.07
C SER A 282 0.74 -6.78 -10.07
N MET A 283 1.35 -7.91 -9.69
CA MET A 283 2.23 -8.68 -10.56
C MET A 283 1.46 -9.33 -11.73
N ALA A 284 0.23 -9.78 -11.50
CA ALA A 284 -0.62 -10.29 -12.58
C ALA A 284 -0.93 -9.20 -13.62
N CYS A 285 -1.26 -7.99 -13.20
CA CYS A 285 -1.41 -6.84 -14.09
C CYS A 285 -0.09 -6.49 -14.81
N ARG A 286 1.03 -6.48 -14.09
CA ARG A 286 2.36 -6.16 -14.64
C ARG A 286 2.77 -7.15 -15.73
N TYR A 287 2.70 -8.45 -15.42
CA TYR A 287 3.13 -9.51 -16.33
C TYR A 287 2.05 -9.98 -17.30
N HIS A 288 0.82 -9.47 -17.16
CA HIS A 288 -0.35 -9.87 -17.93
C HIS A 288 -0.52 -11.40 -17.95
N VAL A 289 -0.30 -12.04 -16.80
CA VAL A 289 -0.71 -13.44 -16.58
C VAL A 289 -1.55 -13.58 -15.31
N PRO A 290 -2.46 -14.56 -15.26
CA PRO A 290 -3.24 -14.87 -14.06
C PRO A 290 -2.36 -15.05 -12.81
N THR A 291 -2.91 -14.69 -11.64
CA THR A 291 -2.20 -14.75 -10.34
C THR A 291 -1.65 -16.14 -10.01
N ASP A 292 -2.30 -17.21 -10.45
CA ASP A 292 -1.86 -18.59 -10.22
C ASP A 292 -0.61 -18.98 -11.04
N GLN A 293 -0.26 -18.18 -12.05
CA GLN A 293 0.96 -18.29 -12.85
C GLN A 293 2.09 -17.40 -12.34
N ILE A 294 1.86 -16.58 -11.32
CA ILE A 294 2.91 -15.77 -10.69
C ILE A 294 3.59 -16.57 -9.60
N VAL A 295 4.92 -16.63 -9.65
CA VAL A 295 5.75 -17.06 -8.52
C VAL A 295 6.23 -15.80 -7.82
N THR A 296 5.91 -15.67 -6.53
CA THR A 296 6.46 -14.63 -5.65
C THR A 296 7.18 -15.28 -4.49
N TYR A 297 8.37 -14.77 -4.14
CA TYR A 297 9.15 -15.24 -2.99
C TYR A 297 10.16 -14.20 -2.50
N HIS A 298 10.70 -14.43 -1.29
CA HIS A 298 11.75 -13.59 -0.70
C HIS A 298 13.08 -13.74 -1.43
N ASN A 299 13.75 -12.64 -1.78
CA ASN A 299 14.99 -12.64 -2.58
C ASN A 299 16.11 -13.53 -2.01
N HIS A 300 16.14 -13.76 -0.70
CA HIS A 300 17.05 -14.74 -0.09
C HIS A 300 17.01 -16.13 -0.76
N LEU A 301 15.86 -16.60 -1.27
CA LEU A 301 15.79 -17.87 -2.00
C LEU A 301 16.55 -17.85 -3.35
N ASN A 302 16.94 -16.68 -3.85
CA ASN A 302 17.85 -16.57 -5.01
C ASN A 302 19.28 -17.02 -4.69
N LYS A 303 19.64 -17.11 -3.41
CA LYS A 303 20.99 -17.50 -2.95
C LYS A 303 21.16 -19.01 -2.81
N ILE A 304 20.09 -19.79 -2.96
CA ILE A 304 20.13 -21.26 -2.84
C ILE A 304 20.66 -21.86 -4.14
N PRO A 305 21.79 -22.58 -4.11
CA PRO A 305 22.24 -23.34 -5.27
C PRO A 305 21.34 -24.59 -5.42
N LEU A 306 20.74 -24.77 -6.60
CA LEU A 306 19.83 -25.90 -6.87
C LEU A 306 20.61 -27.18 -7.23
N ILE A 307 21.58 -27.53 -6.38
CA ILE A 307 22.51 -28.64 -6.58
C ILE A 307 21.74 -29.95 -6.70
N GLY A 308 22.07 -30.76 -7.70
CA GLY A 308 21.45 -32.07 -7.91
C GLY A 308 20.06 -32.03 -8.55
N LEU A 309 19.41 -30.87 -8.66
CA LEU A 309 18.10 -30.76 -9.30
C LEU A 309 18.17 -30.71 -10.83
N SER A 310 17.38 -31.55 -11.48
CA SER A 310 17.14 -31.50 -12.93
C SER A 310 16.23 -30.33 -13.31
N GLY A 311 16.18 -29.96 -14.60
CA GLY A 311 15.30 -28.89 -15.08
C GLY A 311 13.84 -29.03 -14.64
N PRO A 312 13.21 -30.21 -14.78
CA PRO A 312 11.86 -30.42 -14.26
C PRO A 312 11.76 -30.39 -12.73
N GLN A 313 12.75 -30.88 -12.00
CA GLN A 313 12.74 -30.77 -10.53
C GLN A 313 12.82 -29.30 -10.08
N GLN A 314 13.54 -28.45 -10.82
CA GLN A 314 13.53 -27.00 -10.56
C GLN A 314 12.15 -26.38 -10.85
N ASN A 315 11.44 -26.80 -11.91
CA ASN A 315 10.06 -26.38 -12.16
C ASN A 315 9.17 -26.69 -10.96
N ALA A 316 9.23 -27.94 -10.47
CA ALA A 316 8.48 -28.39 -9.29
C ALA A 316 8.79 -27.54 -8.07
N PHE A 317 10.08 -27.35 -7.78
CA PHE A 317 10.54 -26.55 -6.66
C PHE A 317 9.95 -25.14 -6.69
N TRP A 318 10.04 -24.43 -7.82
CA TRP A 318 9.55 -23.05 -7.90
C TRP A 318 8.03 -22.94 -7.91
N TYR A 319 7.33 -23.92 -8.50
CA TYR A 319 5.87 -23.96 -8.42
C TYR A 319 5.42 -24.12 -6.96
N ILE A 320 6.01 -25.06 -6.22
CA ILE A 320 5.72 -25.29 -4.82
C ILE A 320 6.04 -24.05 -3.98
N VAL A 321 7.20 -23.41 -4.20
CA VAL A 321 7.59 -22.17 -3.54
C VAL A 321 6.54 -21.08 -3.77
N GLY A 322 6.10 -20.86 -5.02
CA GLY A 322 5.08 -19.85 -5.34
C GLY A 322 3.74 -20.10 -4.64
N LYS A 323 3.33 -21.37 -4.48
CA LYS A 323 2.11 -21.72 -3.73
C LYS A 323 2.26 -21.59 -2.22
N ALA A 324 3.45 -21.87 -1.69
CA ALA A 324 3.70 -21.91 -0.24
C ALA A 324 4.01 -20.54 0.36
N TYR A 325 4.67 -19.66 -0.41
CA TYR A 325 5.10 -18.34 0.06
C TYR A 325 3.91 -17.50 0.58
N GLY A 326 2.82 -17.53 -0.19
CA GLY A 326 1.48 -16.94 0.01
C GLY A 326 0.78 -17.12 1.35
N GLN A 327 1.27 -18.00 2.20
CA GLN A 327 0.44 -18.66 3.21
C GLN A 327 0.87 -18.33 4.64
N GLY A 328 1.76 -17.34 4.83
CA GLY A 328 2.19 -16.89 6.17
C GLY A 328 2.87 -17.99 6.99
N GLY A 329 3.48 -18.98 6.32
CA GLY A 329 4.11 -20.15 6.94
C GLY A 329 3.14 -21.28 7.29
N SER A 330 1.88 -21.17 6.85
CA SER A 330 0.90 -22.25 6.98
C SER A 330 1.28 -23.44 6.11
N LEU A 331 0.84 -24.63 6.52
CA LEU A 331 1.04 -25.87 5.78
C LEU A 331 0.18 -25.86 4.52
N ILE A 332 0.80 -25.93 3.34
CA ILE A 332 0.10 -26.21 2.09
C ILE A 332 0.11 -27.70 1.79
N THR A 333 -0.93 -28.13 1.08
CA THR A 333 -1.07 -29.49 0.56
C THR A 333 -1.32 -29.40 -0.93
N LEU A 334 -0.47 -30.04 -1.73
CA LEU A 334 -0.59 -30.12 -3.19
C LEU A 334 -0.70 -31.58 -3.60
N THR A 335 -1.68 -31.89 -4.43
CA THR A 335 -1.87 -33.21 -5.02
C THR A 335 -0.89 -33.46 -6.16
N LYS A 336 -0.66 -34.75 -6.45
CA LYS A 336 0.13 -35.18 -7.60
C LYS A 336 -0.39 -34.61 -8.93
N ASN A 337 -1.70 -34.48 -9.07
CA ASN A 337 -2.31 -33.96 -10.30
C ASN A 337 -1.98 -32.47 -10.49
N GLU A 338 -2.13 -31.66 -9.44
CA GLU A 338 -1.75 -30.24 -9.47
C GLU A 338 -0.26 -30.04 -9.82
N LEU A 339 0.61 -30.91 -9.29
CA LEU A 339 2.05 -30.85 -9.57
C LEU A 339 2.40 -31.37 -10.97
N LYS A 340 1.69 -32.37 -11.48
CA LYS A 340 1.93 -32.94 -12.81
C LYS A 340 1.83 -31.86 -13.90
N ASP A 341 0.77 -31.05 -13.85
CA ASP A 341 0.49 -30.03 -14.86
C ASP A 341 1.46 -28.84 -14.77
N ALA A 342 2.01 -28.59 -13.58
CA ALA A 342 3.00 -27.55 -13.38
C ALA A 342 4.40 -27.90 -13.90
N ILE A 343 4.81 -29.17 -13.85
CA ILE A 343 6.23 -29.57 -13.98
C ILE A 343 6.67 -29.83 -15.44
N PHE A 344 5.74 -30.00 -16.39
CA PHE A 344 6.01 -30.40 -17.79
C PHE A 344 6.93 -31.63 -17.87
N LEU A 345 6.55 -32.73 -17.21
CA LEU A 345 7.24 -34.00 -17.43
C LEU A 345 6.73 -34.67 -18.71
N PRO A 346 7.62 -35.00 -19.67
CA PRO A 346 7.22 -35.74 -20.88
C PRO A 346 6.81 -37.19 -20.59
N SER A 347 7.08 -37.71 -19.39
CA SER A 347 6.80 -39.10 -19.04
C SER A 347 5.36 -39.29 -18.54
N LYS A 348 4.64 -40.23 -19.18
CA LYS A 348 3.33 -40.72 -18.73
C LYS A 348 3.41 -41.61 -17.49
N SER A 349 4.61 -41.96 -16.99
CA SER A 349 4.78 -42.91 -15.87
C SER A 349 4.52 -42.25 -14.51
N PRO A 350 3.50 -42.72 -13.75
CA PRO A 350 3.22 -42.19 -12.42
C PRO A 350 4.40 -42.33 -11.45
N ARG A 351 5.16 -43.43 -11.52
CA ARG A 351 6.32 -43.68 -10.64
C ARG A 351 7.47 -42.70 -10.89
N TYR A 352 7.65 -42.28 -12.13
CA TYR A 352 8.70 -41.31 -12.48
C TYR A 352 8.42 -39.95 -11.86
N LEU A 353 7.16 -39.49 -11.89
CA LEU A 353 6.75 -38.25 -11.23
C LEU A 353 6.97 -38.34 -9.71
N ASP A 354 6.56 -39.45 -9.08
CA ASP A 354 6.72 -39.65 -7.63
C ASP A 354 8.20 -39.56 -7.22
N ASN A 355 9.08 -40.27 -7.93
CA ASN A 355 10.52 -40.24 -7.65
C ASN A 355 11.13 -38.84 -7.78
N ASN A 356 10.63 -38.01 -8.71
CA ASN A 356 11.07 -36.62 -8.84
C ASN A 356 10.57 -35.76 -7.67
N LEU A 357 9.32 -35.94 -7.26
CA LEU A 357 8.73 -35.19 -6.15
C LEU A 357 9.34 -35.55 -4.79
N VAL A 358 9.70 -36.82 -4.57
CA VAL A 358 10.47 -37.25 -3.38
C VAL A 358 11.82 -36.53 -3.31
N LYS A 359 12.55 -36.44 -4.44
CA LYS A 359 13.84 -35.75 -4.51
C LYS A 359 13.70 -34.24 -4.25
N VAL A 360 12.63 -33.61 -4.75
CA VAL A 360 12.34 -32.20 -4.50
C VAL A 360 12.04 -31.97 -3.02
N ALA A 361 11.22 -32.80 -2.39
CA ALA A 361 10.92 -32.70 -0.96
C ALA A 361 12.18 -32.88 -0.10
N ALA A 362 13.03 -33.87 -0.42
CA ALA A 362 14.30 -34.10 0.26
C ALA A 362 15.22 -32.88 0.14
N PHE A 363 15.39 -32.34 -1.06
CA PHE A 363 16.17 -31.13 -1.30
C PHE A 363 15.64 -29.94 -0.48
N MET A 364 14.33 -29.69 -0.51
CA MET A 364 13.71 -28.60 0.27
C MET A 364 14.01 -28.75 1.77
N LYS A 365 13.91 -29.97 2.30
CA LYS A 365 14.25 -30.27 3.70
C LYS A 365 15.71 -29.97 4.02
N GLU A 366 16.63 -30.34 3.13
CA GLU A 366 18.08 -30.10 3.30
C GLU A 366 18.46 -28.62 3.30
N THR A 367 17.71 -27.76 2.62
CA THR A 367 18.01 -26.31 2.60
C THR A 367 17.88 -25.63 3.97
N GLY A 368 17.12 -26.21 4.90
CA GLY A 368 16.80 -25.58 6.20
C GLY A 368 15.83 -24.40 6.13
N LEU A 369 15.30 -24.04 4.95
CA LEU A 369 14.40 -22.89 4.74
C LEU A 369 12.92 -23.27 4.82
N PHE A 370 12.62 -24.57 4.83
CA PHE A 370 11.28 -25.13 4.92
C PHE A 370 11.13 -25.86 6.24
N VAL A 371 10.14 -25.44 7.04
CA VAL A 371 9.80 -26.10 8.32
C VAL A 371 9.25 -27.50 8.07
N LYS A 372 8.58 -27.68 6.93
CA LYS A 372 8.08 -28.99 6.48
C LYS A 372 8.21 -29.11 4.96
N ALA A 373 8.68 -30.27 4.50
CA ALA A 373 8.70 -30.65 3.09
C ALA A 373 8.67 -32.18 2.98
N GLU A 374 7.51 -32.74 2.66
CA GLU A 374 7.29 -34.19 2.61
C GLU A 374 6.43 -34.54 1.39
N TYR A 375 6.81 -35.62 0.70
CA TYR A 375 5.99 -36.21 -0.35
C TYR A 375 5.67 -37.66 -0.01
N SER A 376 4.39 -37.99 0.10
CA SER A 376 3.94 -39.36 0.36
C SER A 376 2.53 -39.58 -0.21
N ALA A 377 2.26 -40.80 -0.69
CA ALA A 377 0.94 -41.21 -1.19
C ALA A 377 0.29 -40.22 -2.18
N GLY A 378 1.08 -39.61 -3.08
CA GLY A 378 0.56 -38.66 -4.07
C GLY A 378 0.35 -37.25 -3.55
N ILE A 379 0.78 -36.93 -2.32
CA ILE A 379 0.53 -35.65 -1.65
C ILE A 379 1.85 -35.02 -1.24
N MET A 380 2.06 -33.76 -1.65
CA MET A 380 3.15 -32.89 -1.23
C MET A 380 2.67 -31.97 -0.10
N LYS A 381 3.33 -32.00 1.05
CA LYS A 381 3.06 -31.14 2.21
C LYS A 381 4.24 -30.23 2.47
N VAL A 382 4.03 -28.92 2.39
CA VAL A 382 5.11 -27.93 2.52
C VAL A 382 4.71 -26.76 3.41
N ALA A 383 5.62 -26.34 4.30
CA ALA A 383 5.52 -25.11 5.06
C ALA A 383 6.86 -24.38 5.02
N VAL A 384 6.82 -23.09 4.68
CA VAL A 384 7.99 -22.21 4.62
C VAL A 384 8.23 -21.57 5.99
N ASP A 385 9.48 -21.31 6.35
CA ASP A 385 9.80 -20.53 7.55
C ASP A 385 9.06 -19.19 7.54
N LYS A 386 8.41 -18.82 8.66
CA LYS A 386 7.65 -17.58 8.82
C LYS A 386 8.47 -16.32 8.52
N LYS A 387 9.78 -16.35 8.73
CA LYS A 387 10.70 -15.24 8.41
C LYS A 387 10.83 -15.03 6.91
N LEU A 388 10.72 -16.10 6.13
CA LEU A 388 10.78 -16.05 4.69
C LEU A 388 9.40 -15.79 4.10
N SER A 389 8.33 -16.38 4.66
CA SER A 389 6.95 -16.27 4.15
C SER A 389 6.24 -14.95 4.44
N ARG A 390 6.94 -13.93 4.97
CA ARG A 390 6.33 -12.62 5.28
C ARG A 390 6.68 -11.62 4.19
N TYR A 391 5.66 -10.90 3.73
CA TYR A 391 5.83 -9.72 2.90
C TYR A 391 6.62 -8.65 3.68
N ASN A 392 7.87 -8.39 3.28
CA ASN A 392 8.75 -7.41 3.93
C ASN A 392 9.43 -6.43 2.94
N GLY A 393 8.98 -6.42 1.67
CA GLY A 393 9.49 -5.54 0.62
C GLY A 393 10.68 -6.09 -0.17
N ASP A 394 11.34 -7.17 0.27
CA ASP A 394 12.47 -7.79 -0.44
C ASP A 394 12.03 -9.03 -1.23
N LEU A 395 11.18 -8.79 -2.23
CA LEU A 395 10.52 -9.85 -3.00
C LEU A 395 10.98 -9.91 -4.45
N CYS A 396 10.97 -11.13 -4.99
CA CYS A 396 11.09 -11.41 -6.40
C CYS A 396 9.78 -12.00 -6.90
N SER A 397 9.27 -11.48 -8.02
CA SER A 397 8.09 -12.03 -8.69
C SER A 397 8.34 -12.24 -10.17
N TRP A 398 7.80 -13.31 -10.76
CA TRP A 398 7.89 -13.57 -12.19
C TRP A 398 6.83 -14.56 -12.68
N ASN A 399 6.61 -14.57 -13.99
CA ASN A 399 5.72 -15.49 -14.68
C ASN A 399 6.32 -16.91 -14.73
N TYR A 400 5.69 -17.85 -14.02
CA TYR A 400 6.07 -19.26 -13.95
C TYR A 400 6.20 -19.92 -15.32
N ASN A 401 5.34 -19.53 -16.27
CA ASN A 401 5.33 -20.08 -17.61
C ASN A 401 6.57 -19.72 -18.42
N LEU A 402 7.32 -18.68 -18.06
CA LEU A 402 8.63 -18.41 -18.69
C LEU A 402 9.68 -19.42 -18.24
N LEU A 403 9.79 -19.64 -16.92
CA LEU A 403 10.79 -20.55 -16.36
C LEU A 403 10.61 -21.96 -16.92
N ARG A 404 9.37 -22.47 -16.92
CA ARG A 404 9.09 -23.87 -17.30
C ARG A 404 9.56 -24.21 -18.72
N GLN A 405 9.56 -23.22 -19.62
CA GLN A 405 9.96 -23.36 -21.02
C GLN A 405 11.48 -23.31 -21.25
N ILE A 406 12.25 -22.85 -20.26
CA ILE A 406 13.72 -22.90 -20.32
C ILE A 406 14.17 -24.34 -20.05
N LYS A 407 14.53 -25.11 -21.09
CA LYS A 407 14.95 -26.52 -20.92
C LYS A 407 16.33 -26.69 -20.25
N TYR A 408 17.20 -25.67 -20.32
CA TYR A 408 18.57 -25.75 -19.80
C TYR A 408 18.65 -25.34 -18.32
N LYS A 409 19.11 -26.26 -17.45
CA LYS A 409 19.10 -26.05 -15.98
C LYS A 409 19.92 -24.85 -15.49
N TRP A 410 21.07 -24.59 -16.12
CA TRP A 410 21.91 -23.44 -15.75
C TRP A 410 21.28 -22.13 -16.21
N ALA A 411 20.60 -22.13 -17.37
CA ALA A 411 19.80 -20.98 -17.80
C ALA A 411 18.64 -20.68 -16.84
N LYS A 412 17.96 -21.69 -16.28
CA LYS A 412 16.91 -21.47 -15.26
C LYS A 412 17.43 -20.77 -14.01
N THR A 413 18.61 -21.15 -13.55
CA THR A 413 19.24 -20.53 -12.37
C THR A 413 19.70 -19.11 -12.69
N LEU A 414 20.31 -18.90 -13.86
CA LEU A 414 20.70 -17.57 -14.32
C LEU A 414 19.49 -16.66 -14.56
N PHE A 415 18.39 -17.18 -15.12
CA PHE A 415 17.12 -16.47 -15.27
C PHE A 415 16.68 -15.85 -13.94
N ARG A 416 16.57 -16.65 -12.88
CA ARG A 416 16.20 -16.16 -11.54
C ARG A 416 17.11 -15.06 -11.02
N LEU A 417 18.42 -15.21 -11.23
CA LEU A 417 19.39 -14.20 -10.83
C LEU A 417 19.14 -12.88 -11.56
N LEU A 418 19.02 -12.89 -12.89
CA LEU A 418 18.78 -11.69 -13.69
C LEU A 418 17.40 -11.07 -13.41
N VAL A 419 16.38 -11.90 -13.19
CA VAL A 419 15.04 -11.46 -12.83
C VAL A 419 15.02 -10.72 -11.49
N SER A 420 15.78 -11.19 -10.50
CA SER A 420 15.87 -10.52 -9.19
C SER A 420 16.46 -9.11 -9.25
N THR A 421 17.19 -8.81 -10.32
CA THR A 421 17.81 -7.51 -10.58
C THR A 421 17.22 -6.82 -11.80
N ALA A 422 16.03 -7.24 -12.27
CA ALA A 422 15.44 -6.77 -13.52
C ALA A 422 15.27 -5.24 -13.56
N GLU A 423 14.88 -4.64 -12.42
CA GLU A 423 14.63 -3.21 -12.28
C GLU A 423 15.90 -2.36 -12.37
N TYR A 424 17.08 -2.92 -12.04
CA TYR A 424 18.37 -2.24 -12.11
C TYR A 424 19.06 -2.37 -13.47
N GLY A 425 18.62 -3.30 -14.33
CA GLY A 425 19.25 -3.54 -15.63
C GLY A 425 20.65 -4.17 -15.55
N SER A 426 21.11 -4.59 -14.37
CA SER A 426 22.45 -5.17 -14.21
C SER A 426 22.55 -6.13 -13.04
N CYS A 427 23.45 -7.11 -13.17
CA CYS A 427 23.78 -8.07 -12.12
C CYS A 427 25.28 -8.34 -12.10
N ARG A 428 25.94 -8.11 -10.97
CA ARG A 428 27.39 -8.33 -10.80
C ARG A 428 27.64 -9.27 -9.63
N LEU A 429 28.51 -10.25 -9.82
CA LEU A 429 28.88 -11.22 -8.78
C LEU A 429 30.28 -11.80 -9.03
N SER A 430 30.89 -12.33 -7.98
CA SER A 430 32.16 -13.05 -8.12
C SER A 430 31.96 -14.29 -8.99
N PHE A 431 33.01 -14.68 -9.70
CA PHE A 431 32.94 -15.88 -10.54
C PHE A 431 32.76 -17.15 -9.70
N GLN A 432 33.28 -17.15 -8.47
CA GLN A 432 33.08 -18.24 -7.52
C GLN A 432 31.63 -18.35 -7.07
N ASP A 433 30.98 -17.24 -6.73
CA ASP A 433 29.56 -17.22 -6.35
C ASP A 433 28.68 -17.67 -7.51
N LEU A 434 28.98 -17.22 -8.73
CA LEU A 434 28.27 -17.67 -9.93
C LEU A 434 28.38 -19.20 -10.09
N ARG A 435 29.57 -19.76 -9.93
CA ARG A 435 29.79 -21.21 -10.03
C ARG A 435 29.03 -21.97 -8.94
N HIS A 436 29.05 -21.44 -7.72
CA HIS A 436 28.32 -22.02 -6.60
C HIS A 436 26.81 -22.02 -6.88
N LEU A 437 26.23 -20.87 -7.24
CA LEU A 437 24.79 -20.74 -7.54
C LEU A 437 24.35 -21.66 -8.69
N LEU A 438 25.12 -21.70 -9.77
CA LEU A 438 24.85 -22.59 -10.92
C LEU A 438 25.13 -24.06 -10.61
N ALA A 439 25.58 -24.42 -9.40
CA ALA A 439 25.95 -25.78 -9.03
C ALA A 439 26.95 -26.41 -10.00
N ILE A 440 27.95 -25.64 -10.42
CA ILE A 440 28.97 -26.09 -11.39
C ILE A 440 30.02 -26.93 -10.66
N PRO A 441 30.31 -28.17 -11.11
CA PRO A 441 31.34 -29.00 -10.48
C PRO A 441 32.71 -28.31 -10.46
N PRO A 442 33.52 -28.49 -9.40
CA PRO A 442 34.88 -27.92 -9.33
C PRO A 442 35.78 -28.33 -10.51
N SER A 443 35.55 -29.51 -11.10
CA SER A 443 36.32 -30.04 -12.24
C SER A 443 36.19 -29.22 -13.53
N TYR A 444 35.15 -28.39 -13.68
CA TYR A 444 34.97 -27.58 -14.89
C TYR A 444 35.98 -26.44 -14.95
N ARG A 445 36.80 -26.39 -16.00
CA ARG A 445 37.72 -25.28 -16.26
C ARG A 445 36.96 -23.98 -16.54
N ASN A 446 37.49 -22.83 -16.12
CA ASN A 446 36.80 -21.53 -16.25
C ASN A 446 36.44 -21.18 -17.71
N HIS A 447 37.28 -21.52 -18.68
CA HIS A 447 36.96 -21.29 -20.10
C HIS A 447 35.75 -22.13 -20.56
N LYS A 448 35.61 -23.38 -20.08
CA LYS A 448 34.45 -24.24 -20.36
C LYS A 448 33.18 -23.68 -19.72
N VAL A 449 33.29 -23.16 -18.49
CA VAL A 449 32.15 -22.47 -17.85
C VAL A 449 31.72 -21.27 -18.68
N ALA A 450 32.66 -20.45 -19.15
CA ALA A 450 32.35 -19.29 -19.98
C ALA A 450 31.70 -19.69 -21.33
N SER A 451 32.31 -20.62 -22.07
CA SER A 451 31.89 -20.97 -23.44
C SER A 451 30.70 -21.93 -23.51
N GLU A 452 30.55 -22.86 -22.56
CA GLU A 452 29.54 -23.92 -22.64
C GLU A 452 28.36 -23.70 -21.69
N ILE A 453 28.57 -23.00 -20.57
CA ILE A 453 27.53 -22.80 -19.56
C ILE A 453 26.93 -21.40 -19.67
N ILE A 454 27.76 -20.36 -19.53
CA ILE A 454 27.29 -18.97 -19.50
C ILE A 454 26.78 -18.57 -20.88
N ARG A 455 27.60 -18.75 -21.93
CA ARG A 455 27.22 -18.41 -23.31
C ARG A 455 25.94 -19.14 -23.75
N LYS A 456 25.86 -20.45 -23.51
CA LYS A 456 24.65 -21.23 -23.80
C LYS A 456 23.45 -20.76 -22.99
N SER A 457 23.64 -20.41 -21.71
CA SER A 457 22.56 -19.86 -20.90
C SER A 457 22.04 -18.53 -21.47
N VAL A 458 22.94 -17.64 -21.89
CA VAL A 458 22.57 -16.36 -22.53
C VAL A 458 21.76 -16.58 -23.81
N ILE A 459 22.09 -17.58 -24.64
CA ILE A 459 21.28 -17.94 -25.82
C ILE A 459 19.85 -18.35 -25.42
N TYR A 460 19.69 -19.18 -24.38
CA TYR A 460 18.37 -19.55 -23.86
C TYR A 460 17.59 -18.37 -23.28
N LEU A 461 18.29 -17.37 -22.74
CA LEU A 461 17.68 -16.23 -22.05
C LEU A 461 17.45 -15.01 -22.94
N ALA A 462 18.06 -14.97 -24.11
CA ALA A 462 17.97 -13.88 -25.07
C ALA A 462 16.53 -13.42 -25.40
N PRO A 463 15.53 -14.31 -25.51
CA PRO A 463 14.14 -13.87 -25.73
C PRO A 463 13.58 -13.04 -24.57
N PHE A 464 14.03 -13.26 -23.33
CA PHE A 464 13.45 -12.67 -22.12
C PHE A 464 14.06 -11.33 -21.71
N PHE A 465 15.29 -11.05 -22.15
CA PHE A 465 16.04 -9.87 -21.74
C PHE A 465 16.50 -9.10 -22.98
N ARG A 466 16.04 -7.85 -23.10
CA ARG A 466 16.40 -6.94 -24.18
C ARG A 466 17.78 -6.33 -23.93
N GLY A 467 18.63 -6.28 -24.96
CA GLY A 467 19.99 -5.76 -24.83
C GLY A 467 20.87 -6.58 -23.88
N LEU A 468 20.57 -7.86 -23.69
CA LEU A 468 21.34 -8.75 -22.81
C LEU A 468 22.79 -8.84 -23.27
N SER A 469 23.70 -8.58 -22.36
CA SER A 469 25.15 -8.68 -22.54
C SER A 469 25.83 -9.15 -21.25
N TYR A 470 27.08 -9.57 -21.36
CA TYR A 470 27.90 -9.88 -20.19
C TYR A 470 29.38 -9.60 -20.45
N GLN A 471 30.10 -9.28 -19.37
CA GLN A 471 31.54 -9.07 -19.39
C GLN A 471 32.19 -9.81 -18.22
N PHE A 472 33.34 -10.43 -18.48
CA PHE A 472 34.16 -11.04 -17.43
C PHE A 472 35.12 -10.02 -16.85
N GLU A 473 35.14 -9.96 -15.53
CA GLU A 473 36.09 -9.14 -14.79
C GLU A 473 37.36 -9.92 -14.53
N ARG A 474 38.50 -9.25 -14.75
CA ARG A 474 39.83 -9.86 -14.70
C ARG A 474 40.63 -9.28 -13.54
N GLY A 475 41.29 -10.16 -12.80
CA GLY A 475 42.25 -9.78 -11.76
C GLY A 475 43.61 -9.45 -12.34
N LYS A 476 44.57 -9.12 -11.45
CA LYS A 476 45.95 -8.75 -11.80
C LYS A 476 46.68 -9.81 -12.66
N SER A 477 46.35 -11.08 -12.51
CA SER A 477 46.93 -12.21 -13.27
C SER A 477 46.09 -12.62 -14.50
N ASN A 478 45.18 -11.77 -14.98
CA ASN A 478 44.23 -12.07 -16.06
C ASN A 478 43.27 -13.26 -15.77
N GLN A 479 43.19 -13.68 -14.51
CA GLN A 479 42.21 -14.67 -14.06
C GLN A 479 40.80 -14.07 -14.00
N ILE A 480 39.76 -14.85 -14.34
CA ILE A 480 38.36 -14.42 -14.19
C ILE A 480 38.02 -14.37 -12.72
N ILE A 481 37.71 -13.17 -12.21
CA ILE A 481 37.35 -12.94 -10.81
C ILE A 481 35.85 -12.63 -10.64
N GLY A 482 35.19 -12.15 -11.69
CA GLY A 482 33.79 -11.75 -11.64
C GLY A 482 33.12 -11.80 -13.00
N VAL A 483 31.81 -11.64 -12.99
CA VAL A 483 31.00 -11.42 -14.18
C VAL A 483 30.00 -10.31 -13.91
N ALA A 484 29.80 -9.45 -14.91
CA ALA A 484 28.76 -8.43 -14.93
C ALA A 484 27.82 -8.71 -16.10
N PHE A 485 26.55 -8.94 -15.82
CA PHE A 485 25.47 -8.99 -16.80
C PHE A 485 24.80 -7.64 -16.89
N THR A 486 24.43 -7.22 -18.10
CA THR A 486 23.68 -5.99 -18.36
C THR A 486 22.54 -6.26 -19.32
N TYR A 487 21.44 -5.54 -19.15
CA TYR A 487 20.24 -5.61 -19.99
C TYR A 487 19.41 -4.34 -19.77
N GLN A 488 18.47 -4.05 -20.65
CA GLN A 488 17.59 -2.89 -20.48
C GLN A 488 16.66 -3.12 -19.29
N ALA A 489 16.70 -2.19 -18.33
CA ALA A 489 15.78 -2.16 -17.20
C ALA A 489 14.35 -1.89 -17.72
N HIS A 490 13.52 -2.92 -17.77
CA HIS A 490 12.11 -2.78 -18.11
C HIS A 490 11.30 -4.00 -17.66
N ASP A 491 9.98 -3.86 -17.68
CA ASP A 491 9.04 -4.90 -17.28
C ASP A 491 9.31 -6.22 -18.03
N MET A 492 9.53 -7.27 -17.25
CA MET A 492 9.66 -8.62 -17.77
C MET A 492 8.41 -8.98 -18.58
N LEU A 493 8.66 -9.60 -19.74
CA LEU A 493 7.72 -9.71 -20.84
C LEU A 493 6.45 -10.49 -20.50
N ASN A 494 5.33 -10.00 -21.06
CA ASN A 494 4.12 -10.77 -21.30
C ASN A 494 4.31 -11.71 -22.51
N LEU A 495 3.85 -12.97 -22.40
CA LEU A 495 3.86 -14.02 -23.43
C LEU A 495 3.03 -13.70 -24.69
N GLU A 496 2.05 -12.80 -24.61
CA GLU A 496 1.13 -12.46 -25.72
C GLU A 496 1.81 -11.72 -26.88
N TRP A 497 3.06 -11.31 -26.72
CA TRP A 497 3.79 -10.53 -27.72
C TRP A 497 4.96 -11.33 -28.30
N LYS A 498 4.68 -12.39 -29.06
CA LYS A 498 5.72 -13.16 -29.81
C LYS A 498 6.77 -12.25 -30.45
N ASN A 499 6.31 -11.18 -31.10
CA ASN A 499 7.20 -10.20 -31.75
C ASN A 499 8.15 -9.51 -30.78
N ARG A 500 7.77 -9.27 -29.51
CA ARG A 500 8.68 -8.72 -28.50
C ARG A 500 9.80 -9.69 -28.14
N PHE A 501 9.50 -10.98 -27.96
CA PHE A 501 10.54 -11.99 -27.70
C PHE A 501 11.52 -12.08 -28.86
N LEU A 502 11.02 -12.08 -30.10
CA LEU A 502 11.86 -12.08 -31.30
C LEU A 502 12.70 -10.80 -31.40
N ASN A 503 12.11 -9.63 -31.15
CA ASN A 503 12.84 -8.36 -31.15
C ASN A 503 13.94 -8.32 -30.08
N ASN A 504 13.72 -8.94 -28.93
CA ASN A 504 14.75 -9.03 -27.90
C ASN A 504 15.96 -9.84 -28.38
N ILE A 505 15.74 -10.99 -28.99
CA ILE A 505 16.79 -11.81 -29.60
C ILE A 505 17.62 -10.96 -30.57
N GLU A 506 16.95 -10.24 -31.47
CA GLU A 506 17.62 -9.40 -32.47
C GLU A 506 18.41 -8.23 -31.85
N SER A 507 17.92 -7.68 -30.74
CA SER A 507 18.54 -6.54 -30.06
C SER A 507 19.75 -6.88 -29.21
N ASN A 508 20.02 -8.17 -28.95
CA ASN A 508 21.07 -8.58 -28.01
C ASN A 508 22.45 -8.51 -28.69
N PRO A 509 23.34 -7.59 -28.26
CA PRO A 509 24.60 -7.33 -28.95
C PRO A 509 25.65 -8.43 -28.72
N ILE A 510 25.48 -9.25 -27.69
CA ILE A 510 26.42 -10.32 -27.32
C ILE A 510 26.31 -11.56 -28.21
N LEU A 511 25.21 -11.68 -28.97
CA LEU A 511 24.93 -12.82 -29.83
C LEU A 511 25.42 -12.58 -31.25
N THR A 512 26.05 -13.57 -31.86
CA THR A 512 26.29 -13.59 -33.30
C THR A 512 24.99 -13.84 -34.07
N ASN A 513 24.98 -13.61 -35.38
CA ASN A 513 23.82 -13.91 -36.23
C ASN A 513 23.40 -15.40 -36.17
N GLU A 514 24.39 -16.31 -36.10
CA GLU A 514 24.14 -17.74 -35.92
C GLU A 514 23.45 -18.03 -34.59
N GLU A 515 23.92 -17.41 -33.51
CA GLU A 515 23.36 -17.59 -32.17
C GLU A 515 21.97 -16.97 -32.01
N LYS A 516 21.70 -15.86 -32.70
CA LYS A 516 20.34 -15.31 -32.82
C LYS A 516 19.41 -16.31 -33.52
N GLY A 517 19.87 -16.92 -34.61
CA GLY A 517 19.17 -18.00 -35.29
C GLY A 517 18.88 -19.19 -34.37
N LEU A 518 19.88 -19.62 -33.59
CA LEU A 518 19.73 -20.69 -32.61
C LEU A 518 18.76 -20.31 -31.48
N ALA A 519 18.86 -19.09 -30.94
CA ALA A 519 17.96 -18.59 -29.90
C ALA A 519 16.50 -18.56 -30.40
N ARG A 520 16.28 -18.11 -31.64
CA ARG A 520 14.95 -18.14 -32.28
C ARG A 520 14.43 -19.56 -32.40
N LYS A 521 15.24 -20.49 -32.91
CA LYS A 521 14.84 -21.90 -33.03
C LYS A 521 14.46 -22.52 -31.68
N ILE A 522 15.28 -22.29 -30.65
CA ILE A 522 15.01 -22.75 -29.28
C ILE A 522 13.71 -22.14 -28.75
N PHE A 523 13.47 -20.85 -29.00
CA PHE A 523 12.26 -20.17 -28.58
C PHE A 523 11.02 -20.76 -29.28
N ASP A 524 11.05 -20.91 -30.60
CA ASP A 524 9.93 -21.47 -31.37
C ASP A 524 9.63 -22.92 -30.94
N GLU A 525 10.65 -23.76 -30.78
CA GLU A 525 10.49 -25.16 -30.33
C GLU A 525 9.92 -25.28 -28.91
N ASN A 526 10.27 -24.36 -28.01
CA ASN A 526 9.84 -24.44 -26.61
C ASN A 526 8.52 -23.71 -26.35
N PHE A 527 8.21 -22.64 -27.07
CA PHE A 527 7.05 -21.78 -26.78
C PHE A 527 5.92 -21.90 -27.80
N LEU A 528 6.17 -22.37 -29.03
CA LEU A 528 5.16 -22.48 -30.09
C LEU A 528 4.93 -23.91 -30.58
N GLY A 529 5.86 -24.83 -30.30
CA GLY A 529 5.80 -26.23 -30.71
C GLY A 529 4.98 -27.16 -29.80
N SER A 530 4.06 -26.62 -28.99
CA SER A 530 3.20 -27.37 -28.07
C SER A 530 1.74 -27.33 -28.47
#